data_AF-A0A958ECN2-F1
#
_entry.id   AF-A0A958ECN2-F1
#
_cell.length_a   1.000
_cell.length_b   1.000
_cell.length_c   1.000
_cell.angle_alpha   90.00
_cell.angle_beta   90.00
_cell.angle_gamma   90.00
#
_symmetry.space_group_name_H-M   'P 1'
#
loop_
_entity.id
_entity.type
_entity.pdbx_description
1 polymer ?
#
loop_
_entity_poly.entity_id
_entity_poly.type
_entity_poly.pdbx_seq_one_letter_code
_entity_poly.pdbx_strand_id
1 'polypeptide(L)'
;MKNFPAVLLVVFALLLSFGAVAQIPTEIGFQALITDNAGNPVADGNYDVTFRLYETAGGGTAIWEENRTGIAISNAILGIPLGQVTTLDIPFDVPYFLGITLAGNPEMNPRIPLTTTPYSHQARSIQVPMVIESASEDDLFDITSTGRTSAAVKARIDNIQSTNSPVYAFTNGIGAALFAQSAGIGGAGLFSSPGFGTVQPAVRIEASSTAGGHALSVNHTGTGALAVFQFNNSNVARIDNQGTGYFNGGVQSSGADVAEAFEVDGEIHSYEPGDVLAISTESDRTVTKSSEAYSTRVSGVYATKPGVLLTERNMDDPHEDTVPMGVIGVIPTKVSAENGAIRRGDLLVSANLSGHAMKGTDRSRMLGAVIGKALEDFDGEGTGVIRVLVSLK
;
A
#
# COMPACT_ATOMS: atom_id res chain seq x y z
N MET A 1 17.18 -10.27 -56.46
CA MET A 1 16.18 -11.30 -56.09
C MET A 1 16.87 -12.63 -55.81
N LYS A 2 17.54 -12.83 -54.65
CA LYS A 2 18.24 -14.12 -54.39
C LYS A 2 18.24 -14.67 -52.96
N ASN A 3 17.63 -14.01 -51.97
CA ASN A 3 17.64 -14.51 -50.58
C ASN A 3 16.24 -14.78 -49.98
N PHE A 4 15.19 -14.74 -50.81
CA PHE A 4 13.81 -14.94 -50.35
C PHE A 4 13.42 -16.38 -49.92
N PRO A 5 14.04 -17.48 -50.41
CA PRO A 5 13.57 -18.83 -50.02
C PRO A 5 14.06 -19.28 -48.63
N ALA A 6 15.13 -18.67 -48.08
CA ALA A 6 15.67 -19.05 -46.77
C ALA A 6 14.87 -18.45 -45.59
N VAL A 7 14.33 -17.24 -45.76
CA VAL A 7 13.56 -16.54 -44.71
C VAL A 7 12.16 -17.14 -44.57
N LEU A 8 11.55 -17.61 -45.66
CA LEU A 8 10.24 -18.27 -45.62
C LEU A 8 10.30 -19.65 -44.92
N LEU A 9 11.43 -20.35 -45.02
CA LEU A 9 11.62 -21.68 -44.43
C LEU A 9 11.89 -21.61 -42.92
N VAL A 10 12.51 -20.52 -42.44
CA VAL A 10 12.74 -20.27 -41.00
C VAL A 10 11.45 -19.79 -40.32
N VAL A 11 10.61 -19.00 -41.01
CA VAL A 11 9.30 -18.55 -40.48
C VAL A 11 8.28 -19.70 -40.44
N PHE A 12 8.34 -20.66 -41.37
CA PHE A 12 7.47 -21.86 -41.33
C PHE A 12 7.90 -22.87 -40.23
N ALA A 13 9.18 -22.91 -39.87
CA ALA A 13 9.68 -23.77 -38.80
C ALA A 13 9.41 -23.23 -37.38
N LEU A 14 9.19 -21.92 -37.23
CA LEU A 14 8.85 -21.26 -35.96
C LEU A 14 7.35 -21.24 -35.64
N LEU A 15 6.48 -21.64 -36.58
CA LEU A 15 5.02 -21.70 -36.42
C LEU A 15 4.49 -23.12 -36.03
N LEU A 16 5.38 -24.07 -35.75
CA LEU A 16 5.05 -25.46 -35.43
C LEU A 16 5.41 -25.90 -34.01
N SER A 17 5.58 -24.96 -33.08
CA SER A 17 5.64 -25.27 -31.65
C SER A 17 4.23 -25.46 -31.08
N PHE A 18 3.56 -26.53 -31.49
CA PHE A 18 2.44 -27.05 -30.72
C PHE A 18 2.99 -27.59 -29.40
N GLY A 19 2.57 -26.99 -28.28
CA GLY A 19 2.77 -27.57 -26.97
C GLY A 19 2.12 -28.96 -26.97
N ALA A 20 2.95 -30.00 -26.90
CA ALA A 20 2.46 -31.31 -26.55
C ALA A 20 2.00 -31.22 -25.09
N VAL A 21 0.68 -31.13 -24.88
CA VAL A 21 0.11 -31.40 -23.57
C VAL A 21 0.37 -32.88 -23.33
N ALA A 22 1.32 -33.21 -22.44
CA ALA A 22 1.47 -34.57 -21.98
C ALA A 22 0.15 -34.95 -21.31
N GLN A 23 -0.65 -35.78 -21.97
CA GLN A 23 -1.84 -36.35 -21.36
C GLN A 23 -1.39 -37.11 -20.13
N ILE A 24 -1.91 -36.73 -18.95
CA ILE A 24 -1.65 -37.46 -17.71
C ILE A 24 -2.12 -38.89 -17.94
N PRO A 25 -1.25 -39.91 -17.81
CA PRO A 25 -1.67 -41.30 -17.99
C PRO A 25 -2.81 -41.61 -17.00
N THR A 26 -4.00 -41.92 -17.53
CA THR A 26 -5.16 -42.38 -16.73
C THR A 26 -5.17 -43.90 -16.57
N GLU A 27 -4.05 -44.55 -16.89
CA GLU A 27 -3.87 -45.99 -16.80
C GLU A 27 -3.32 -46.38 -15.43
N ILE A 28 -3.84 -47.46 -14.84
CA ILE A 28 -3.33 -48.02 -13.59
C ILE A 28 -2.53 -49.27 -13.90
N GLY A 29 -1.22 -49.26 -13.58
CA GLY A 29 -0.39 -50.46 -13.70
C GLY A 29 -0.85 -51.55 -12.73
N PHE A 30 -1.14 -52.74 -13.25
CA PHE A 30 -1.55 -53.91 -12.49
C PHE A 30 -0.65 -55.11 -12.79
N GLN A 31 -0.30 -55.87 -11.75
CA GLN A 31 0.43 -57.13 -11.90
C GLN A 31 -0.10 -58.18 -10.93
N ALA A 32 -0.27 -59.41 -11.40
CA ALA A 32 -0.69 -60.55 -10.56
C ALA A 32 -0.06 -61.87 -11.02
N LEU A 33 0.09 -62.80 -10.07
CA LEU A 33 0.35 -64.21 -10.34
C LEU A 33 -1.00 -64.93 -10.49
N ILE A 34 -1.19 -65.63 -11.60
CA ILE A 34 -2.43 -66.32 -11.92
C ILE A 34 -2.26 -67.82 -11.64
N THR A 35 -3.17 -68.40 -10.86
CA THR A 35 -3.14 -69.83 -10.50
C THR A 35 -4.45 -70.52 -10.85
N ASP A 36 -4.39 -71.84 -11.04
CA ASP A 36 -5.57 -72.69 -11.16
C ASP A 36 -6.23 -72.91 -9.78
N ASN A 37 -7.37 -73.62 -9.75
CA ASN A 37 -8.10 -73.91 -8.52
C ASN A 37 -7.34 -74.84 -7.54
N ALA A 38 -6.26 -75.47 -7.98
CA ALA A 38 -5.35 -76.26 -7.15
C ALA A 38 -4.13 -75.44 -6.67
N GLY A 39 -4.05 -74.16 -7.04
CA GLY A 39 -2.94 -73.25 -6.70
C GLY A 39 -1.71 -73.38 -7.59
N ASN A 40 -1.78 -74.17 -8.67
CA ASN A 40 -0.67 -74.28 -9.61
C ASN A 40 -0.63 -73.06 -10.54
N PRO A 41 0.57 -72.55 -10.89
CA PRO A 41 0.71 -71.49 -11.90
C PRO A 41 0.02 -71.87 -13.21
N VAL A 42 -0.72 -70.94 -13.81
CA VAL A 42 -1.28 -71.16 -15.16
C VAL A 42 -0.16 -71.31 -16.19
N ALA A 43 -0.39 -72.15 -17.20
CA ALA A 43 0.58 -72.40 -18.25
C ALA A 43 0.86 -71.13 -19.07
N ASP A 44 2.07 -71.02 -19.60
CA ASP A 44 2.44 -69.93 -20.50
C ASP A 44 1.59 -69.97 -21.76
N GLY A 45 1.07 -68.81 -22.17
CA GLY A 45 0.19 -68.70 -23.32
C GLY A 45 -0.50 -67.35 -23.43
N ASN A 46 -1.26 -67.19 -24.50
CA ASN A 46 -2.09 -66.01 -24.71
C ASN A 46 -3.49 -66.27 -24.17
N TYR A 47 -3.96 -65.37 -23.31
CA TYR A 47 -5.26 -65.47 -22.67
C TYR A 47 -6.10 -64.23 -23.00
N ASP A 48 -7.39 -64.45 -23.22
CA ASP A 48 -8.39 -63.39 -23.20
C ASP A 48 -8.80 -63.15 -21.74
N VAL A 49 -8.60 -61.92 -21.26
CA VAL A 49 -8.80 -61.53 -19.87
C VAL A 49 -9.83 -60.41 -19.81
N THR A 50 -10.83 -60.57 -18.96
CA THR A 50 -11.79 -59.52 -18.62
C THR A 50 -11.52 -58.98 -17.22
N PHE A 51 -11.36 -57.66 -17.11
CA PHE A 51 -11.24 -56.95 -15.84
C PHE A 51 -12.56 -56.28 -15.51
N ARG A 52 -12.98 -56.33 -14.25
CA ARG A 52 -14.17 -55.64 -13.75
C ARG A 52 -13.88 -54.95 -12.43
N LEU A 53 -14.46 -53.77 -12.24
CA LEU A 53 -14.43 -53.07 -10.95
C LEU A 53 -15.80 -53.08 -10.29
N TYR A 54 -15.78 -53.17 -8.97
CA TYR A 54 -16.96 -53.26 -8.13
C TYR A 54 -16.79 -52.41 -6.88
N GLU A 55 -17.89 -51.88 -6.35
CA GLU A 55 -17.93 -51.19 -5.04
C GLU A 55 -18.07 -52.18 -3.86
N THR A 56 -18.20 -53.48 -4.14
CA THR A 56 -18.41 -54.53 -3.13
C THR A 56 -17.47 -55.71 -3.35
N ALA A 57 -17.04 -56.34 -2.25
CA ALA A 57 -16.12 -57.47 -2.25
C ALA A 57 -16.68 -58.75 -2.89
N GLY A 58 -18.00 -58.87 -3.01
CA GLY A 58 -18.69 -59.99 -3.65
C GLY A 58 -20.13 -59.61 -4.03
N GLY A 59 -20.65 -60.22 -5.11
CA GLY A 59 -21.92 -59.80 -5.71
C GLY A 59 -21.82 -58.43 -6.41
N GLY A 60 -22.94 -57.73 -6.58
CA GLY A 60 -23.00 -56.41 -7.20
C GLY A 60 -22.80 -56.40 -8.73
N THR A 61 -23.14 -55.27 -9.34
CA THR A 61 -22.94 -55.01 -10.78
C THR A 61 -21.57 -54.39 -10.99
N ALA A 62 -20.88 -54.78 -12.06
CA ALA A 62 -19.61 -54.15 -12.44
C ALA A 62 -19.88 -52.69 -12.86
N ILE A 63 -19.12 -51.76 -12.28
CA ILE A 63 -19.20 -50.32 -12.61
C ILE A 63 -18.28 -49.94 -13.77
N TRP A 64 -17.30 -50.81 -14.05
CA TRP A 64 -16.38 -50.69 -15.17
C TRP A 64 -15.97 -52.10 -15.60
N GLU A 65 -15.84 -52.31 -16.90
CA GLU A 65 -15.41 -53.55 -17.51
C GLU A 65 -14.45 -53.26 -18.66
N GLU A 66 -13.35 -54.02 -18.74
CA GLU A 66 -12.43 -53.98 -19.87
C GLU A 66 -12.11 -55.40 -20.34
N ASN A 67 -12.29 -55.63 -21.64
CA ASN A 67 -11.97 -56.89 -22.29
C ASN A 67 -10.64 -56.78 -23.04
N ARG A 68 -9.72 -57.70 -22.76
CA ARG A 68 -8.36 -57.72 -23.29
C ARG A 68 -8.09 -59.06 -23.95
N THR A 69 -7.87 -59.06 -25.26
CA THR A 69 -7.68 -60.31 -26.01
C THR A 69 -6.20 -60.59 -26.27
N GLY A 70 -5.82 -61.87 -26.23
CA GLY A 70 -4.48 -62.32 -26.62
C GLY A 70 -3.34 -61.83 -25.73
N ILE A 71 -3.60 -61.61 -24.44
CA ILE A 71 -2.58 -61.14 -23.49
C ILE A 71 -1.65 -62.30 -23.14
N ALA A 72 -0.36 -62.12 -23.43
CA ALA A 72 0.67 -63.09 -23.07
C ALA A 72 0.83 -63.14 -21.55
N ILE A 73 0.58 -64.30 -20.96
CA ILE A 73 0.93 -64.62 -19.59
C ILE A 73 2.14 -65.55 -19.65
N SER A 74 3.22 -65.19 -18.95
CA SER A 74 4.47 -65.95 -18.90
C SER A 74 4.93 -66.10 -17.46
N ASN A 75 5.38 -67.30 -17.09
CA ASN A 75 5.62 -67.72 -15.71
C ASN A 75 4.43 -67.42 -14.79
N ALA A 76 3.21 -67.57 -15.33
CA ALA A 76 1.95 -67.22 -14.67
C ALA A 76 1.79 -65.75 -14.23
N ILE A 77 2.65 -64.84 -14.69
CA ILE A 77 2.56 -63.41 -14.35
C ILE A 77 1.76 -62.68 -15.43
N LEU A 78 0.71 -62.00 -15.02
CA LEU A 78 -0.05 -61.05 -15.81
C LEU A 78 0.37 -59.64 -15.39
N GLY A 79 0.91 -58.86 -16.31
CA GLY A 79 1.25 -57.44 -16.09
C GLY A 79 0.60 -56.59 -17.16
N ILE A 80 -0.26 -55.65 -16.77
CA ILE A 80 -1.05 -54.87 -17.74
C ILE A 80 -1.49 -53.52 -17.15
N PRO A 81 -1.52 -52.44 -17.95
CA PRO A 81 -2.24 -51.22 -17.58
C PRO A 81 -3.76 -51.43 -17.71
N LEU A 82 -4.50 -51.14 -16.64
CA LEU A 82 -5.96 -51.03 -16.67
C LEU A 82 -6.37 -49.66 -17.21
N GLY A 83 -7.41 -49.59 -18.03
CA GLY A 83 -7.92 -48.34 -18.59
C GLY A 83 -7.41 -48.02 -20.00
N GLN A 84 -6.67 -48.95 -20.61
CA GLN A 84 -6.05 -48.75 -21.92
C GLN A 84 -7.04 -48.96 -23.09
N VAL A 85 -8.03 -49.85 -22.96
CA VAL A 85 -9.05 -50.08 -24.01
C VAL A 85 -10.34 -49.38 -23.66
N THR A 86 -10.76 -49.52 -22.40
CA THR A 86 -11.96 -48.86 -21.89
C THR A 86 -11.52 -47.83 -20.88
N THR A 87 -11.66 -46.55 -21.20
CA THR A 87 -11.22 -45.45 -20.33
C THR A 87 -11.71 -45.67 -18.90
N LEU A 88 -10.77 -45.68 -17.96
CA LEU A 88 -11.05 -45.86 -16.54
C LEU A 88 -11.36 -44.49 -15.91
N ASP A 89 -12.60 -44.05 -16.08
CA ASP A 89 -13.11 -42.78 -15.54
C ASP A 89 -14.06 -43.03 -14.36
N ILE A 90 -13.47 -43.37 -13.21
CA ILE A 90 -14.19 -43.57 -11.95
C ILE A 90 -13.55 -42.71 -10.84
N PRO A 91 -14.32 -42.24 -9.84
CA PRO A 91 -13.85 -41.23 -8.89
C PRO A 91 -12.87 -41.71 -7.81
N PHE A 92 -12.68 -43.02 -7.60
CA PHE A 92 -11.79 -43.58 -6.54
C PHE A 92 -12.08 -43.04 -5.11
N ASP A 93 -13.34 -42.75 -4.81
CA ASP A 93 -13.84 -42.12 -3.58
C ASP A 93 -14.46 -43.09 -2.54
N VAL A 94 -14.69 -44.34 -2.93
CA VAL A 94 -15.11 -45.47 -2.06
C VAL A 94 -14.17 -46.67 -2.25
N PRO A 95 -14.24 -47.72 -1.39
CA PRO A 95 -13.46 -48.94 -1.61
C PRO A 95 -13.89 -49.65 -2.90
N TYR A 96 -12.93 -49.87 -3.81
CA TYR A 96 -13.15 -50.61 -5.06
C TYR A 96 -12.42 -51.96 -5.05
N PHE A 97 -13.01 -52.94 -5.72
CA PHE A 97 -12.52 -54.32 -5.81
C PHE A 97 -12.37 -54.73 -7.28
N LEU A 98 -11.21 -55.27 -7.63
CA LEU A 98 -10.87 -55.77 -8.97
C LEU A 98 -11.22 -57.26 -9.09
N GLY A 99 -12.12 -57.56 -10.03
CA GLY A 99 -12.41 -58.91 -10.52
C GLY A 99 -11.66 -59.20 -11.81
N ILE A 100 -11.22 -60.44 -11.96
CA ILE A 100 -10.46 -60.93 -13.12
C ILE A 100 -11.10 -62.22 -13.61
N THR A 101 -11.37 -62.30 -14.91
CA THR A 101 -11.89 -63.50 -15.56
C THR A 101 -10.97 -63.89 -16.71
N LEU A 102 -10.52 -65.14 -16.77
CA LEU A 102 -9.90 -65.70 -17.97
C LEU A 102 -11.00 -66.37 -18.80
N ALA A 103 -11.06 -66.11 -20.09
CA ALA A 103 -12.12 -66.62 -20.97
C ALA A 103 -12.37 -68.12 -20.76
N GLY A 104 -13.64 -68.49 -20.60
CA GLY A 104 -14.08 -69.87 -20.32
C GLY A 104 -14.05 -70.29 -18.85
N ASN A 105 -13.56 -69.45 -17.93
CA ASN A 105 -13.55 -69.73 -16.49
C ASN A 105 -14.51 -68.81 -15.70
N PRO A 106 -14.93 -69.21 -14.49
CA PRO A 106 -15.58 -68.30 -13.55
C PRO A 106 -14.67 -67.11 -13.18
N GLU A 107 -15.27 -65.98 -12.78
CA GLU A 107 -14.53 -64.85 -12.21
C GLU A 107 -13.79 -65.30 -10.95
N MET A 108 -12.52 -64.87 -10.82
CA MET A 108 -11.67 -65.25 -9.69
C MET A 108 -12.20 -64.66 -8.38
N ASN A 109 -12.20 -65.49 -7.32
CA ASN A 109 -12.67 -65.14 -5.98
C ASN A 109 -11.62 -65.56 -4.94
N PRO A 110 -11.25 -64.71 -3.96
CA PRO A 110 -11.78 -63.36 -3.70
C PRO A 110 -11.32 -62.30 -4.71
N ARG A 111 -12.14 -61.26 -4.90
CA ARG A 111 -11.74 -60.05 -5.64
C ARG A 111 -10.59 -59.34 -4.93
N ILE A 112 -9.73 -58.67 -5.69
CA ILE A 112 -8.56 -57.98 -5.15
C ILE A 112 -8.97 -56.56 -4.73
N PRO A 113 -8.86 -56.17 -3.45
CA PRO A 113 -9.14 -54.79 -3.05
C PRO A 113 -8.10 -53.84 -3.65
N LEU A 114 -8.55 -52.74 -4.25
CA LEU A 114 -7.66 -51.66 -4.67
C LEU A 114 -7.23 -50.85 -3.44
N THR A 115 -5.93 -50.76 -3.21
CA THR A 115 -5.35 -49.99 -2.10
C THR A 115 -4.60 -48.78 -2.63
N THR A 116 -4.69 -47.65 -1.92
CA THR A 116 -3.88 -46.46 -2.18
C THR A 116 -2.38 -46.77 -2.08
N THR A 117 -1.56 -46.23 -2.97
CA THR A 117 -0.10 -46.31 -2.85
C THR A 117 0.39 -45.34 -1.74
N PRO A 118 1.40 -45.70 -0.92
CA PRO A 118 1.85 -44.84 0.19
C PRO A 118 2.18 -43.38 -0.20
N TYR A 119 2.64 -43.16 -1.43
CA TYR A 119 2.95 -41.83 -1.96
C TYR A 119 1.72 -41.01 -2.42
N SER A 120 0.62 -41.66 -2.81
CA SER A 120 -0.64 -40.94 -3.14
C SER A 120 -1.42 -40.52 -1.89
N HIS A 121 -1.16 -41.16 -0.75
CA HIS A 121 -1.77 -40.81 0.54
C HIS A 121 -1.32 -39.44 1.10
N GLN A 122 -0.21 -38.87 0.57
CA GLN A 122 0.37 -37.60 1.01
C GLN A 122 -0.04 -36.37 0.17
N ALA A 123 -0.83 -36.54 -0.90
CA ALA A 123 -1.20 -35.43 -1.81
C ALA A 123 -2.14 -34.37 -1.18
N ARG A 124 -2.38 -34.41 0.14
CA ARG A 124 -3.21 -33.45 0.89
C ARG A 124 -2.51 -32.12 1.17
N SER A 125 -1.17 -32.08 1.08
CA SER A 125 -0.38 -30.86 1.30
C SER A 125 0.89 -30.85 0.47
N ILE A 126 1.21 -29.72 -0.13
CA ILE A 126 2.51 -29.46 -0.75
C ILE A 126 3.41 -28.85 0.32
N GLN A 127 4.52 -29.51 0.65
CA GLN A 127 5.50 -29.05 1.66
C GLN A 127 6.80 -28.54 1.05
N VAL A 128 6.80 -28.19 -0.24
CA VAL A 128 8.00 -27.74 -0.98
C VAL A 128 7.91 -26.25 -1.31
N PRO A 129 9.06 -25.56 -1.48
CA PRO A 129 9.06 -24.21 -2.02
C PRO A 129 8.43 -24.20 -3.41
N MET A 130 7.56 -23.23 -3.64
CA MET A 130 6.91 -23.00 -4.92
C MET A 130 7.49 -21.74 -5.54
N VAL A 131 7.93 -21.83 -6.79
CA VAL A 131 8.35 -20.69 -7.60
C VAL A 131 7.52 -20.70 -8.88
N ILE A 132 6.84 -19.59 -9.16
CA ILE A 132 6.05 -19.39 -10.37
C ILE A 132 6.72 -18.24 -11.12
N GLU A 133 7.25 -18.53 -12.31
CA GLU A 133 7.78 -17.54 -13.25
C GLU A 133 7.00 -17.68 -14.56
N SER A 134 6.52 -16.56 -15.10
CA SER A 134 5.68 -16.58 -16.30
C SER A 134 5.83 -15.27 -17.07
N ALA A 135 5.68 -15.36 -18.40
CA ALA A 135 5.59 -14.23 -19.32
C ALA A 135 4.15 -14.03 -19.85
N SER A 136 3.15 -14.59 -19.15
CA SER A 136 1.73 -14.47 -19.50
C SER A 136 1.26 -13.01 -19.49
N GLU A 137 0.38 -12.66 -20.44
CA GLU A 137 -0.38 -11.41 -20.42
C GLU A 137 -1.68 -11.53 -19.61
N ASP A 138 -2.11 -12.76 -19.32
CA ASP A 138 -3.25 -13.09 -18.45
C ASP A 138 -2.83 -13.31 -16.99
N ASP A 139 -3.81 -13.31 -16.08
CA ASP A 139 -3.62 -13.54 -14.65
C ASP A 139 -2.99 -14.92 -14.37
N LEU A 140 -1.89 -14.94 -13.62
CA LEU A 140 -1.27 -16.18 -13.15
C LEU A 140 -2.11 -16.89 -12.09
N PHE A 141 -2.97 -16.14 -11.41
CA PHE A 141 -3.82 -16.63 -10.36
C PHE A 141 -5.09 -15.79 -10.26
N ASP A 142 -6.20 -16.34 -10.76
CA ASP A 142 -7.55 -15.80 -10.57
C ASP A 142 -8.34 -16.74 -9.66
N ILE A 143 -8.86 -16.20 -8.56
CA ILE A 143 -9.77 -16.90 -7.66
C ILE A 143 -11.09 -16.15 -7.62
N THR A 144 -12.14 -16.83 -8.05
CA THR A 144 -13.51 -16.40 -7.81
C THR A 144 -14.18 -17.27 -6.74
N SER A 145 -14.71 -16.63 -5.69
CA SER A 145 -15.56 -17.28 -4.69
C SER A 145 -16.87 -16.52 -4.54
N THR A 146 -17.99 -17.22 -4.72
CA THR A 146 -19.35 -16.68 -4.60
C THR A 146 -20.02 -17.06 -3.28
N GLY A 147 -19.31 -17.79 -2.41
CA GLY A 147 -19.78 -18.20 -1.09
C GLY A 147 -19.84 -17.04 -0.10
N ARG A 148 -20.74 -17.13 0.90
CA ARG A 148 -21.05 -16.00 1.81
C ARG A 148 -20.31 -15.99 3.14
N THR A 149 -19.69 -17.10 3.54
CA THR A 149 -19.26 -17.32 4.93
C THR A 149 -17.77 -17.52 5.14
N SER A 150 -17.03 -17.89 4.09
CA SER A 150 -15.60 -18.21 4.19
C SER A 150 -14.79 -17.29 3.28
N ALA A 151 -13.54 -17.03 3.67
CA ALA A 151 -12.62 -16.30 2.83
C ALA A 151 -12.31 -17.11 1.56
N ALA A 152 -12.30 -16.45 0.41
CA ALA A 152 -11.83 -17.05 -0.84
C ALA A 152 -10.37 -17.53 -0.70
N VAL A 153 -9.56 -16.76 0.02
CA VAL A 153 -8.17 -17.08 0.37
C VAL A 153 -7.93 -16.78 1.84
N LYS A 154 -7.35 -17.74 2.57
CA LYS A 154 -6.84 -17.53 3.93
C LYS A 154 -5.36 -17.90 3.98
N ALA A 155 -4.49 -16.88 3.98
CA ALA A 155 -3.06 -17.04 4.19
C ALA A 155 -2.72 -16.80 5.68
N ARG A 156 -2.10 -17.79 6.33
CA ARG A 156 -1.53 -17.64 7.67
C ARG A 156 -0.01 -17.81 7.56
N ILE A 157 0.73 -16.81 8.02
CA ILE A 157 2.20 -16.80 7.99
C ILE A 157 2.71 -16.64 9.43
N ASP A 158 3.25 -17.70 10.01
CA ASP A 158 3.85 -17.69 11.35
C ASP A 158 5.38 -17.43 11.25
N ASN A 159 5.77 -16.18 11.00
CA ASN A 159 7.18 -15.78 10.77
C ASN A 159 7.91 -15.37 12.07
N ILE A 160 7.93 -16.24 13.07
CA ILE A 160 8.32 -15.88 14.46
C ILE A 160 9.82 -15.62 14.63
N GLN A 161 10.67 -16.24 13.81
CA GLN A 161 12.13 -16.18 13.97
C GLN A 161 12.83 -15.20 13.01
N SER A 162 12.14 -14.71 11.98
CA SER A 162 12.72 -13.80 10.99
C SER A 162 12.38 -12.36 11.30
N THR A 163 13.30 -11.46 10.98
CA THR A 163 13.08 -10.01 11.03
C THR A 163 12.66 -9.43 9.67
N ASN A 164 12.60 -10.26 8.62
CA ASN A 164 12.25 -9.82 7.27
C ASN A 164 10.72 -9.81 7.05
N SER A 165 10.27 -9.08 6.03
CA SER A 165 8.86 -8.97 5.67
C SER A 165 8.29 -10.34 5.24
N PRO A 166 7.22 -10.85 5.88
CA PRO A 166 6.62 -12.15 5.53
C PRO A 166 5.90 -12.12 4.18
N VAL A 167 5.46 -10.95 3.74
CA VAL A 167 4.89 -10.69 2.42
C VAL A 167 5.66 -9.54 1.80
N TYR A 168 6.20 -9.75 0.60
CA TYR A 168 6.92 -8.74 -0.16
C TYR A 168 6.26 -8.62 -1.53
N ALA A 169 5.71 -7.44 -1.83
CA ALA A 169 5.16 -7.10 -3.12
C ALA A 169 6.01 -5.98 -3.74
N PHE A 170 6.41 -6.17 -4.99
CA PHE A 170 7.27 -5.25 -5.71
C PHE A 170 6.84 -5.16 -7.17
N THR A 171 6.90 -3.95 -7.72
CA THR A 171 6.64 -3.68 -9.13
C THR A 171 7.78 -2.85 -9.70
N ASN A 172 8.26 -3.22 -10.88
CA ASN A 172 9.25 -2.47 -11.65
C ASN A 172 8.58 -1.85 -12.88
N GLY A 173 7.54 -1.07 -12.63
CA GLY A 173 6.71 -0.42 -13.64
C GLY A 173 5.87 0.71 -13.03
N ILE A 174 4.95 1.26 -13.80
CA ILE A 174 4.12 2.41 -13.38
C ILE A 174 2.88 2.01 -12.55
N GLY A 175 2.60 0.72 -12.41
CA GLY A 175 1.43 0.20 -11.68
C GLY A 175 1.64 0.15 -10.16
N ALA A 176 0.60 -0.25 -9.42
CA ALA A 176 0.69 -0.49 -7.98
C ALA A 176 1.10 -1.94 -7.69
N ALA A 177 2.01 -2.15 -6.74
CA ALA A 177 2.41 -3.50 -6.30
C ALA A 177 1.29 -4.22 -5.53
N LEU A 178 0.37 -3.47 -4.92
CA LEU A 178 -0.82 -3.97 -4.25
C LEU A 178 -2.02 -3.09 -4.61
N PHE A 179 -3.12 -3.71 -5.02
CA PHE A 179 -4.41 -3.08 -5.24
C PHE A 179 -5.48 -3.84 -4.46
N ALA A 180 -6.30 -3.13 -3.71
CA ALA A 180 -7.40 -3.70 -2.95
C ALA A 180 -8.63 -2.81 -3.10
N GLN A 181 -9.78 -3.43 -3.41
CA GLN A 181 -11.04 -2.74 -3.60
C GLN A 181 -12.18 -3.55 -2.99
N SER A 182 -13.14 -2.85 -2.38
CA SER A 182 -14.43 -3.40 -1.98
C SER A 182 -15.51 -2.65 -2.74
N ALA A 183 -16.30 -3.35 -3.55
CA ALA A 183 -17.47 -2.79 -4.23
C ALA A 183 -18.74 -2.81 -3.34
N GLY A 184 -18.69 -3.56 -2.24
CA GLY A 184 -19.79 -3.65 -1.27
C GLY A 184 -19.67 -2.64 -0.13
N ILE A 185 -20.48 -2.82 0.90
CA ILE A 185 -20.50 -1.95 2.11
C ILE A 185 -19.31 -2.18 3.07
N GLY A 186 -18.40 -3.09 2.75
CA GLY A 186 -17.22 -3.42 3.57
C GLY A 186 -16.00 -2.57 3.23
N GLY A 187 -14.97 -2.63 4.07
CA GLY A 187 -13.67 -1.99 3.82
C GLY A 187 -12.77 -2.83 2.89
N ALA A 188 -11.88 -2.17 2.13
CA ALA A 188 -10.94 -2.84 1.25
C ALA A 188 -9.72 -3.45 1.99
N GLY A 189 -9.43 -3.00 3.22
CA GLY A 189 -8.29 -3.50 4.01
C GLY A 189 -8.39 -3.14 5.49
N LEU A 190 -7.68 -3.91 6.32
CA LEU A 190 -7.55 -3.71 7.77
C LEU A 190 -6.12 -4.09 8.19
N PHE A 191 -5.41 -3.17 8.84
CA PHE A 191 -4.09 -3.42 9.42
C PHE A 191 -4.20 -3.35 10.95
N SER A 192 -3.78 -4.41 11.64
CA SER A 192 -3.90 -4.52 13.10
C SER A 192 -2.66 -5.16 13.70
N SER A 193 -2.18 -4.60 14.82
CA SER A 193 -1.03 -5.10 15.57
C SER A 193 -1.42 -5.27 17.05
N PRO A 194 -2.00 -6.42 17.44
CA PRO A 194 -2.59 -6.62 18.77
C PRO A 194 -1.56 -6.97 19.88
N GLY A 195 -0.26 -7.01 19.57
CA GLY A 195 0.77 -7.46 20.50
C GLY A 195 1.04 -6.48 21.65
N PHE A 196 1.17 -6.99 22.87
CA PHE A 196 1.65 -6.21 24.02
C PHE A 196 3.15 -5.90 23.83
N GLY A 197 3.52 -4.62 23.72
CA GLY A 197 4.93 -4.20 23.60
C GLY A 197 5.47 -4.01 22.18
N THR A 198 4.62 -3.81 21.18
CA THR A 198 5.06 -3.49 19.81
C THR A 198 5.73 -2.11 19.75
N VAL A 199 6.97 -2.07 19.25
CA VAL A 199 7.73 -0.81 19.05
C VAL A 199 7.52 -0.23 17.64
N GLN A 200 7.03 -1.04 16.70
CA GLN A 200 6.80 -0.65 15.30
C GLN A 200 5.36 -0.13 15.09
N PRO A 201 5.15 0.84 14.17
CA PRO A 201 3.81 1.26 13.80
C PRO A 201 3.06 0.15 13.05
N ALA A 202 1.73 0.11 13.15
CA ALA A 202 0.91 -0.83 12.38
C ALA A 202 1.02 -0.59 10.87
N VAL A 203 1.23 0.66 10.46
CA VAL A 203 1.45 1.07 9.06
C VAL A 203 2.57 2.10 9.01
N ARG A 204 3.58 1.86 8.16
CA ARG A 204 4.65 2.81 7.82
C ARG A 204 4.54 3.09 6.33
N ILE A 205 4.52 4.36 5.95
CA ILE A 205 4.40 4.81 4.55
C ILE A 205 5.63 5.65 4.23
N GLU A 206 6.38 5.24 3.21
CA GLU A 206 7.61 5.92 2.79
C GLU A 206 7.61 6.10 1.28
N ALA A 207 7.91 7.31 0.83
CA ALA A 207 8.10 7.63 -0.58
C ALA A 207 9.40 8.41 -0.76
N SER A 208 10.35 7.81 -1.46
CA SER A 208 11.67 8.38 -1.77
C SER A 208 11.74 8.72 -3.26
N SER A 209 10.96 9.72 -3.69
CA SER A 209 10.90 10.15 -5.10
C SER A 209 11.55 11.51 -5.31
N THR A 210 12.30 11.68 -6.39
CA THR A 210 12.82 12.99 -6.84
C THR A 210 11.85 13.71 -7.79
N ALA A 211 10.76 13.05 -8.20
CA ALA A 211 9.82 13.51 -9.21
C ALA A 211 8.49 14.07 -8.66
N GLY A 212 8.33 14.18 -7.33
CA GLY A 212 7.25 14.98 -6.73
C GLY A 212 5.90 14.27 -6.46
N GLY A 213 5.89 12.97 -6.11
CA GLY A 213 4.66 12.27 -5.71
C GLY A 213 4.26 12.44 -4.23
N HIS A 214 3.05 12.00 -3.88
CA HIS A 214 2.58 11.95 -2.49
C HIS A 214 2.93 10.60 -1.85
N ALA A 215 3.40 10.61 -0.59
CA ALA A 215 3.51 9.39 0.19
C ALA A 215 2.13 8.81 0.52
N LEU A 216 1.15 9.68 0.80
CA LEU A 216 -0.24 9.33 1.08
C LEU A 216 -1.16 10.28 0.33
N SER A 217 -2.12 9.72 -0.40
CA SER A 217 -3.24 10.45 -1.01
C SER A 217 -4.55 9.84 -0.51
N VAL A 218 -5.46 10.69 -0.04
CA VAL A 218 -6.77 10.29 0.48
C VAL A 218 -7.83 11.06 -0.29
N ASN A 219 -8.66 10.33 -1.04
CA ASN A 219 -9.81 10.90 -1.75
C ASN A 219 -11.09 10.25 -1.23
N HIS A 220 -12.05 11.07 -0.81
CA HIS A 220 -13.35 10.64 -0.32
C HIS A 220 -14.43 11.51 -0.92
N THR A 221 -15.39 10.88 -1.59
CA THR A 221 -16.50 11.55 -2.27
C THR A 221 -17.80 11.55 -1.44
N GLY A 222 -17.78 10.95 -0.25
CA GLY A 222 -18.91 10.87 0.65
C GLY A 222 -18.94 11.98 1.71
N THR A 223 -19.78 11.80 2.73
CA THR A 223 -19.98 12.79 3.80
C THR A 223 -19.11 12.58 5.04
N GLY A 224 -18.49 11.40 5.18
CA GLY A 224 -17.54 11.09 6.26
C GLY A 224 -16.26 11.94 6.27
N ALA A 225 -15.53 11.91 7.39
CA ALA A 225 -14.26 12.60 7.55
C ALA A 225 -13.15 11.99 6.66
N LEU A 226 -12.20 12.82 6.22
CA LEU A 226 -11.00 12.37 5.49
C LEU A 226 -10.07 11.54 6.39
N ALA A 227 -9.97 11.92 7.68
CA ALA A 227 -9.17 11.20 8.65
C ALA A 227 -9.78 11.29 10.06
N VAL A 228 -9.70 10.19 10.81
CA VAL A 228 -10.12 10.12 12.23
C VAL A 228 -9.01 9.44 13.02
N PHE A 229 -8.54 10.11 14.08
CA PHE A 229 -7.51 9.62 14.97
C PHE A 229 -8.10 9.40 16.36
N GLN A 230 -7.92 8.19 16.89
CA GLN A 230 -8.51 7.77 18.15
C GLN A 230 -7.47 7.38 19.18
N PHE A 231 -7.79 7.64 20.45
CA PHE A 231 -7.08 7.11 21.61
C PHE A 231 -8.11 6.46 22.53
N ASN A 232 -7.88 5.19 22.91
CA ASN A 232 -8.81 4.40 23.72
C ASN A 232 -10.27 4.48 23.23
N ASN A 233 -10.47 4.26 21.92
CA ASN A 233 -11.77 4.29 21.24
C ASN A 233 -12.49 5.65 21.26
N SER A 234 -11.80 6.74 21.59
CA SER A 234 -12.34 8.10 21.57
C SER A 234 -11.60 8.95 20.54
N ASN A 235 -12.31 9.75 19.75
CA ASN A 235 -11.70 10.66 18.79
C ASN A 235 -10.90 11.74 19.51
N VAL A 236 -9.64 11.94 19.12
CA VAL A 236 -8.74 12.97 19.67
C VAL A 236 -8.28 13.98 18.63
N ALA A 237 -8.24 13.57 17.35
CA ALA A 237 -8.05 14.47 16.21
C ALA A 237 -8.85 13.98 15.00
N ARG A 238 -9.27 14.88 14.11
CA ARG A 238 -9.87 14.52 12.82
C ARG A 238 -9.67 15.63 11.78
N ILE A 239 -9.73 15.25 10.51
CA ILE A 239 -9.86 16.14 9.37
C ILE A 239 -11.19 15.82 8.69
N ASP A 240 -12.09 16.79 8.60
CA ASP A 240 -13.39 16.58 7.99
C ASP A 240 -13.37 16.63 6.45
N ASN A 241 -14.52 16.45 5.82
CA ASN A 241 -14.61 16.44 4.36
C ASN A 241 -14.41 17.82 3.70
N GLN A 242 -14.32 18.90 4.47
CA GLN A 242 -13.97 20.23 3.99
C GLN A 242 -12.49 20.56 4.26
N GLY A 243 -11.71 19.61 4.80
CA GLY A 243 -10.33 19.84 5.20
C GLY A 243 -10.16 20.55 6.54
N THR A 244 -11.25 20.77 7.30
CA THR A 244 -11.16 21.42 8.61
C THR A 244 -10.55 20.46 9.64
N GLY A 245 -9.49 20.91 10.32
CA GLY A 245 -8.82 20.18 11.39
C GLY A 245 -9.46 20.43 12.76
N TYR A 246 -9.66 19.36 13.54
CA TYR A 246 -10.17 19.42 14.91
C TYR A 246 -9.21 18.66 15.82
N PHE A 247 -8.73 19.31 16.88
CA PHE A 247 -7.72 18.77 17.80
C PHE A 247 -8.12 19.03 19.25
N ASN A 248 -8.52 17.99 19.99
CA ASN A 248 -8.99 18.16 21.38
C ASN A 248 -7.87 18.63 22.33
N GLY A 249 -6.62 18.34 22.00
CA GLY A 249 -5.44 18.79 22.75
C GLY A 249 -4.84 20.12 22.26
N GLY A 250 -5.44 20.76 21.25
CA GLY A 250 -4.89 21.95 20.61
C GLY A 250 -3.78 21.65 19.58
N VAL A 251 -3.13 22.71 19.09
CA VAL A 251 -2.06 22.67 18.10
C VAL A 251 -0.79 23.25 18.72
N GLN A 252 0.34 22.54 18.58
CA GLN A 252 1.66 23.05 18.93
C GLN A 252 2.43 23.33 17.63
N SER A 253 2.50 24.60 17.24
CA SER A 253 3.27 25.04 16.07
C SER A 253 4.72 25.40 16.44
N SER A 254 5.60 25.44 15.44
CA SER A 254 6.97 25.97 15.58
C SER A 254 7.04 27.38 15.02
N GLY A 255 7.62 28.33 15.74
CA GLY A 255 7.60 29.76 15.42
C GLY A 255 7.04 30.54 16.60
N ALA A 256 7.43 31.81 16.77
CA ALA A 256 7.14 32.56 18.00
C ALA A 256 6.01 33.58 17.84
N ASP A 257 5.43 33.65 16.65
CA ASP A 257 4.56 34.73 16.20
C ASP A 257 3.42 34.23 15.30
N VAL A 258 2.36 35.03 15.26
CA VAL A 258 1.24 34.89 14.32
C VAL A 258 1.36 36.01 13.31
N ALA A 259 1.42 35.64 12.04
CA ALA A 259 1.48 36.57 10.93
C ALA A 259 0.33 36.36 9.96
N GLU A 260 -0.02 37.41 9.25
CA GLU A 260 -0.91 37.36 8.11
C GLU A 260 -0.16 37.82 6.86
N ALA A 261 -0.42 37.16 5.73
CA ALA A 261 0.17 37.51 4.45
C ALA A 261 -0.53 38.74 3.86
N PHE A 262 0.21 39.82 3.64
CA PHE A 262 -0.26 41.06 3.02
C PHE A 262 0.46 41.34 1.71
N GLU A 263 -0.25 41.94 0.76
CA GLU A 263 0.36 42.54 -0.43
C GLU A 263 1.09 43.83 -0.04
N VAL A 264 2.02 44.28 -0.88
CA VAL A 264 2.85 45.46 -0.58
C VAL A 264 2.79 46.53 -1.66
N ASP A 265 2.97 47.78 -1.26
CA ASP A 265 3.17 48.87 -2.20
C ASP A 265 4.55 48.76 -2.87
N GLY A 266 4.60 48.91 -4.19
CA GLY A 266 5.84 48.87 -4.97
C GLY A 266 6.40 47.46 -5.15
N GLU A 267 7.73 47.33 -5.13
CA GLU A 267 8.40 46.05 -5.39
C GLU A 267 8.64 45.27 -4.08
N ILE A 268 8.20 44.01 -4.03
CA ILE A 268 8.37 43.10 -2.88
C ILE A 268 9.81 42.96 -2.41
N HIS A 269 10.78 43.01 -3.34
CA HIS A 269 12.22 42.93 -3.05
C HIS A 269 12.75 44.12 -2.26
N SER A 270 11.97 45.20 -2.13
CA SER A 270 12.33 46.34 -1.29
C SER A 270 11.99 46.14 0.20
N TYR A 271 11.34 45.03 0.55
CA TYR A 271 10.94 44.66 1.90
C TYR A 271 11.80 43.52 2.41
N GLU A 272 12.19 43.61 3.69
CA GLU A 272 13.05 42.63 4.33
C GLU A 272 12.52 42.29 5.73
N PRO A 273 12.78 41.08 6.23
CA PRO A 273 12.37 40.72 7.58
C PRO A 273 12.89 41.70 8.63
N GLY A 274 12.02 42.02 9.60
CA GLY A 274 12.24 43.02 10.62
C GLY A 274 11.86 44.45 10.24
N ASP A 275 11.47 44.70 8.98
CA ASP A 275 10.87 45.98 8.60
C ASP A 275 9.57 46.21 9.38
N VAL A 276 9.45 47.39 9.97
CA VAL A 276 8.19 47.89 10.52
C VAL A 276 7.26 48.27 9.38
N LEU A 277 6.06 47.71 9.40
CA LEU A 277 5.05 47.87 8.35
C LEU A 277 3.90 48.76 8.82
N ALA A 278 3.37 49.55 7.90
CA ALA A 278 2.21 50.41 8.08
C ALA A 278 1.15 50.11 7.02
N ILE A 279 -0.12 50.29 7.39
CA ILE A 279 -1.27 50.16 6.47
C ILE A 279 -1.07 51.13 5.30
N SER A 280 -1.20 50.68 4.05
CA SER A 280 -1.13 51.53 2.86
C SER A 280 -2.31 52.53 2.80
N THR A 281 -2.13 53.61 2.05
CA THR A 281 -3.19 54.57 1.70
C THR A 281 -3.51 54.55 0.21
N GLU A 282 -2.76 53.79 -0.57
CA GLU A 282 -2.87 53.74 -2.03
C GLU A 282 -3.76 52.58 -2.48
N SER A 283 -3.81 51.49 -1.71
CA SER A 283 -4.61 50.31 -2.04
C SER A 283 -5.10 49.57 -0.79
N ASP A 284 -6.26 48.93 -0.93
CA ASP A 284 -6.87 48.11 0.12
C ASP A 284 -6.07 46.83 0.34
N ARG A 285 -5.98 46.40 1.61
CA ARG A 285 -5.28 45.17 2.03
C ARG A 285 -3.78 45.13 1.64
N THR A 286 -3.16 46.30 1.58
CA THR A 286 -1.74 46.46 1.27
C THR A 286 -1.00 47.12 2.42
N VAL A 287 0.27 46.77 2.58
CA VAL A 287 1.17 47.39 3.56
C VAL A 287 2.37 48.06 2.88
N THR A 288 2.95 49.03 3.58
CA THR A 288 4.17 49.73 3.16
C THR A 288 5.15 49.83 4.33
N LYS A 289 6.42 50.13 4.06
CA LYS A 289 7.39 50.36 5.14
C LYS A 289 7.01 51.64 5.89
N SER A 290 6.97 51.58 7.23
CA SER A 290 6.76 52.79 8.03
C SER A 290 7.84 53.81 7.73
N SER A 291 7.49 55.07 7.49
CA SER A 291 8.45 56.13 7.13
C SER A 291 8.29 57.40 7.97
N GLU A 292 7.44 57.35 9.00
CA GLU A 292 7.12 58.48 9.85
C GLU A 292 7.23 58.09 11.33
N ALA A 293 7.88 58.94 12.13
CA ALA A 293 7.97 58.75 13.57
C ALA A 293 6.60 58.81 14.25
N TYR A 294 6.31 57.85 15.14
CA TYR A 294 5.04 57.72 15.85
C TYR A 294 3.81 57.66 14.91
N SER A 295 3.91 56.93 13.81
CA SER A 295 2.80 56.74 12.89
C SER A 295 1.71 55.89 13.54
N THR A 296 0.46 56.32 13.47
CA THR A 296 -0.69 55.53 13.93
C THR A 296 -1.15 54.47 12.93
N ARG A 297 -0.49 54.40 11.76
CA ARG A 297 -0.76 53.39 10.72
C ARG A 297 0.09 52.14 10.88
N VAL A 298 1.04 52.09 11.81
CA VAL A 298 1.85 50.89 12.06
C VAL A 298 0.94 49.71 12.36
N SER A 299 1.19 48.58 11.71
CA SER A 299 0.29 47.42 11.77
C SER A 299 1.01 46.08 11.91
N GLY A 300 2.34 46.08 11.92
CA GLY A 300 3.10 44.87 12.20
C GLY A 300 4.57 45.03 11.90
N VAL A 301 5.27 43.91 11.99
CA VAL A 301 6.67 43.77 11.59
C VAL A 301 6.76 42.59 10.64
N TYR A 302 7.55 42.71 9.58
CA TYR A 302 7.79 41.61 8.65
C TYR A 302 8.47 40.44 9.40
N ALA A 303 7.75 39.34 9.59
CA ALA A 303 8.21 38.11 10.23
C ALA A 303 9.13 37.26 9.33
N THR A 304 10.16 36.66 9.94
CA THR A 304 11.05 35.72 9.24
C THR A 304 10.48 34.30 9.14
N LYS A 305 9.78 33.85 10.18
CA LYS A 305 9.30 32.47 10.31
C LYS A 305 8.07 32.41 11.24
N PRO A 306 6.88 32.78 10.73
CA PRO A 306 5.68 32.76 11.54
C PRO A 306 5.34 31.35 12.01
N GLY A 307 4.87 31.23 13.25
CA GLY A 307 4.35 29.97 13.80
C GLY A 307 2.97 29.62 13.26
N VAL A 308 2.18 30.63 12.90
CA VAL A 308 0.95 30.51 12.13
C VAL A 308 0.94 31.62 11.09
N LEU A 309 0.77 31.25 9.83
CA LEU A 309 0.56 32.19 8.73
C LEU A 309 -0.91 32.13 8.31
N LEU A 310 -1.58 33.28 8.32
CA LEU A 310 -2.96 33.44 7.87
C LEU A 310 -2.99 34.01 6.45
N THR A 311 -3.94 33.54 5.65
CA THR A 311 -4.17 34.02 4.29
C THR A 311 -5.62 33.75 3.86
N GLU A 312 -6.10 34.51 2.88
CA GLU A 312 -7.40 34.28 2.23
C GLU A 312 -7.27 33.44 0.95
N ARG A 313 -6.04 33.22 0.47
CA ARG A 313 -5.80 32.45 -0.76
C ARG A 313 -5.96 30.95 -0.48
N ASN A 314 -6.24 30.18 -1.53
CA ASN A 314 -6.32 28.73 -1.40
C ASN A 314 -4.93 28.11 -1.24
N MET A 315 -4.88 26.87 -0.77
CA MET A 315 -3.62 26.17 -0.48
C MET A 315 -2.65 26.08 -1.67
N ASP A 316 -3.16 26.01 -2.90
CA ASP A 316 -2.35 25.89 -4.11
C ASP A 316 -1.99 27.25 -4.76
N ASP A 317 -2.53 28.35 -4.23
CA ASP A 317 -2.24 29.69 -4.74
C ASP A 317 -0.87 30.15 -4.20
N PRO A 318 0.02 30.68 -5.05
CA PRO A 318 1.34 31.13 -4.61
C PRO A 318 1.26 32.34 -3.66
N HIS A 319 2.29 32.52 -2.83
CA HIS A 319 2.43 33.62 -1.86
C HIS A 319 3.69 34.48 -2.06
N GLU A 320 4.41 34.31 -3.18
CA GLU A 320 5.72 34.94 -3.44
C GLU A 320 5.67 36.48 -3.53
N ASP A 321 4.49 37.04 -3.73
CA ASP A 321 4.16 38.45 -3.84
C ASP A 321 3.66 39.08 -2.52
N THR A 322 3.66 38.33 -1.42
CA THR A 322 3.16 38.78 -0.12
C THR A 322 4.24 38.83 0.96
N VAL A 323 4.08 39.72 1.94
CA VAL A 323 4.88 39.75 3.17
C VAL A 323 4.11 39.14 4.34
N PRO A 324 4.70 38.17 5.06
CA PRO A 324 4.23 37.76 6.38
C PRO A 324 4.37 38.91 7.39
N MET A 325 3.29 39.62 7.66
CA MET A 325 3.24 40.66 8.68
C MET A 325 2.86 40.05 10.02
N GLY A 326 3.82 39.96 10.94
CA GLY A 326 3.57 39.50 12.29
C GLY A 326 2.88 40.58 13.12
N VAL A 327 1.74 40.22 13.68
CA VAL A 327 0.86 41.11 14.45
C VAL A 327 0.97 40.87 15.96
N ILE A 328 1.35 39.65 16.34
CA ILE A 328 1.59 39.25 17.73
C ILE A 328 2.69 38.21 17.81
N GLY A 329 3.58 38.36 18.80
CA GLY A 329 4.64 37.39 19.09
C GLY A 329 6.02 38.01 19.19
N VAL A 330 7.05 37.17 19.20
CA VAL A 330 8.44 37.63 19.29
C VAL A 330 9.06 37.71 17.92
N ILE A 331 9.28 38.94 17.44
CA ILE A 331 9.76 39.19 16.08
C ILE A 331 11.08 39.98 16.13
N PRO A 332 12.13 39.53 15.41
CA PRO A 332 13.31 40.36 15.16
C PRO A 332 12.89 41.63 14.42
N THR A 333 13.08 42.79 15.03
CA THR A 333 12.61 44.08 14.52
C THR A 333 13.79 45.01 14.31
N LYS A 334 13.85 45.67 13.15
CA LYS A 334 14.84 46.70 12.86
C LYS A 334 14.57 47.92 13.73
N VAL A 335 15.60 48.42 14.39
CA VAL A 335 15.52 49.57 15.30
C VAL A 335 16.56 50.64 14.97
N SER A 336 16.24 51.89 15.27
CA SER A 336 17.15 53.03 15.18
C SER A 336 17.36 53.69 16.53
N ALA A 337 18.45 54.46 16.63
CA ALA A 337 18.82 55.22 17.82
C ALA A 337 18.12 56.60 17.96
N GLU A 338 17.13 56.93 17.13
CA GLU A 338 16.51 58.28 17.05
C GLU A 338 16.00 58.83 18.40
N ASN A 339 15.60 57.96 19.32
CA ASN A 339 15.15 58.32 20.68
C ASN A 339 16.05 57.74 21.79
N GLY A 340 17.32 57.50 21.47
CA GLY A 340 18.34 56.98 22.38
C GLY A 340 18.32 55.46 22.54
N ALA A 341 19.10 54.97 23.51
CA ALA A 341 19.24 53.56 23.80
C ALA A 341 17.89 52.91 24.18
N ILE A 342 17.65 51.73 23.62
CA ILE A 342 16.50 50.88 23.92
C ILE A 342 16.91 49.90 25.02
N ARG A 343 16.07 49.76 26.03
CA ARG A 343 16.22 48.79 27.11
C ARG A 343 15.05 47.83 27.13
N ARG A 344 15.29 46.62 27.63
CA ARG A 344 14.23 45.61 27.84
C ARG A 344 13.02 46.22 28.55
N GLY A 345 11.85 46.05 27.94
CA GLY A 345 10.57 46.57 28.44
C GLY A 345 10.19 47.95 27.90
N ASP A 346 11.09 48.67 27.21
CA ASP A 346 10.75 49.93 26.55
C ASP A 346 9.67 49.69 25.48
N LEU A 347 8.70 50.63 25.40
CA LEU A 347 7.72 50.66 24.32
C LEU A 347 8.41 51.18 23.06
N LEU A 348 8.16 50.50 21.94
CA LEU A 348 8.70 50.89 20.65
C LEU A 348 7.60 51.44 19.74
N VAL A 349 7.96 52.48 18.98
CA VAL A 349 7.12 53.15 17.98
C VAL A 349 7.86 53.20 16.65
N SER A 350 7.21 53.52 15.52
CA SER A 350 7.94 53.73 14.27
C SER A 350 8.91 54.91 14.37
N ALA A 351 10.03 54.82 13.65
CA ALA A 351 11.04 55.85 13.49
C ALA A 351 10.79 56.66 12.21
N ASN A 352 11.56 57.74 12.00
CA ASN A 352 11.58 58.42 10.69
C ASN A 352 12.37 57.62 9.66
N LEU A 353 13.36 56.85 10.11
CA LEU A 353 14.04 55.90 9.25
C LEU A 353 13.09 54.80 8.77
N SER A 354 12.98 54.66 7.44
CA SER A 354 12.04 53.73 6.80
C SER A 354 12.23 52.30 7.30
N GLY A 355 11.13 51.63 7.68
CA GLY A 355 11.11 50.26 8.17
C GLY A 355 11.71 50.05 9.56
N HIS A 356 12.04 51.10 10.32
CA HIS A 356 12.66 50.96 11.64
C HIS A 356 11.72 51.40 12.76
N ALA A 357 11.84 50.74 13.92
CA ALA A 357 11.28 51.19 15.17
C ALA A 357 12.30 52.00 15.98
N MET A 358 11.83 52.77 16.95
CA MET A 358 12.67 53.47 17.93
C MET A 358 11.99 53.46 19.29
N LYS A 359 12.74 53.81 20.34
CA LYS A 359 12.18 53.99 21.68
C LYS A 359 11.06 55.04 21.65
N GLY A 360 9.89 54.72 22.17
CA GLY A 360 8.85 55.72 22.39
C GLY A 360 9.16 56.53 23.65
N THR A 361 9.19 57.86 23.51
CA THR A 361 9.46 58.81 24.61
C THR A 361 8.29 59.78 24.82
N ASP A 362 7.55 60.13 23.77
CA ASP A 362 6.38 61.01 23.85
C ASP A 362 5.08 60.22 24.06
N ARG A 363 4.61 60.21 25.31
CA ARG A 363 3.37 59.52 25.68
C ARG A 363 2.12 60.07 25.02
N SER A 364 2.11 61.34 24.60
CA SER A 364 0.93 61.95 23.95
C SER A 364 0.71 61.42 22.53
N ARG A 365 1.77 60.91 21.89
CA ARG A 365 1.76 60.38 20.52
C ARG A 365 1.79 58.86 20.42
N MET A 366 1.93 58.17 21.55
CA MET A 366 2.04 56.71 21.58
C MET A 366 0.73 55.97 21.28
N LEU A 367 -0.41 56.60 21.53
CA LEU A 367 -1.71 55.94 21.31
C LEU A 367 -1.87 55.62 19.81
N GLY A 368 -1.99 54.32 19.49
CA GLY A 368 -2.04 53.82 18.11
C GLY A 368 -0.69 53.71 17.39
N ALA A 369 0.41 54.17 17.98
CA ALA A 369 1.75 54.16 17.37
C ALA A 369 2.70 53.12 17.98
N VAL A 370 2.30 52.45 19.07
CA VAL A 370 3.11 51.44 19.75
C VAL A 370 3.06 50.13 18.97
N ILE A 371 4.24 49.64 18.58
CA ILE A 371 4.41 48.36 17.87
C ILE A 371 4.53 47.21 18.87
N GLY A 372 5.18 47.45 20.02
CA GLY A 372 5.43 46.42 21.01
C GLY A 372 6.41 46.83 22.09
N LYS A 373 7.01 45.84 22.74
CA LYS A 373 8.00 46.00 23.81
C LYS A 373 9.33 45.35 23.46
N ALA A 374 10.42 46.06 23.71
CA ALA A 374 11.76 45.51 23.53
C ALA A 374 11.99 44.31 24.47
N LEU A 375 12.49 43.20 23.91
CA LEU A 375 12.96 42.04 24.67
C LEU A 375 14.49 41.97 24.70
N GLU A 376 15.19 42.91 24.09
CA GLU A 376 16.64 43.04 24.13
C GLU A 376 17.03 44.50 24.27
N ASP A 377 18.27 44.73 24.69
CA ASP A 377 18.86 46.05 24.80
C ASP A 377 19.51 46.43 23.47
N PHE A 378 19.50 47.72 23.13
CA PHE A 378 20.24 48.30 22.02
C PHE A 378 20.83 49.64 22.48
N ASP A 379 22.16 49.76 22.48
CA ASP A 379 22.85 50.86 23.13
C ASP A 379 22.78 52.21 22.39
N GLY A 380 22.15 52.24 21.20
CA GLY A 380 21.82 53.49 20.51
C GLY A 380 22.88 54.02 19.56
N GLU A 381 23.71 53.16 18.96
CA GLU A 381 24.56 53.54 17.81
C GLU A 381 23.95 53.04 16.50
N GLY A 382 23.58 53.98 15.62
CA GLY A 382 23.08 53.67 14.28
C GLY A 382 21.76 52.89 14.27
N THR A 383 21.75 51.76 13.58
CA THR A 383 20.62 50.83 13.48
C THR A 383 21.02 49.43 13.92
N GLY A 384 20.03 48.63 14.30
CA GLY A 384 20.24 47.24 14.70
C GLY A 384 18.98 46.42 14.53
N VAL A 385 19.04 45.15 14.89
CA VAL A 385 17.88 44.26 14.97
C VAL A 385 17.80 43.70 16.38
N ILE A 386 16.65 43.85 17.02
CA ILE A 386 16.39 43.31 18.36
C ILE A 386 15.10 42.50 18.39
N ARG A 387 15.00 41.55 19.30
CA ARG A 387 13.75 40.85 19.57
C ARG A 387 12.75 41.80 20.23
N VAL A 388 11.55 41.87 19.66
CA VAL A 388 10.45 42.68 20.18
C VAL A 388 9.26 41.77 20.40
N LEU A 389 8.62 41.88 21.57
CA LEU A 389 7.29 41.35 21.77
C LEU A 389 6.31 42.30 21.06
N VAL A 390 6.01 41.98 19.81
CA VAL A 390 5.03 42.70 18.99
C VAL A 390 3.64 42.38 19.53
N SER A 391 2.87 43.42 19.74
CA SER A 391 1.49 43.36 20.25
C SER A 391 0.86 44.70 19.94
N LEU A 392 0.29 44.83 18.75
CA LEU A 392 -0.44 46.03 18.36
C LEU A 392 -1.80 46.06 19.07
N LYS A 393 -2.11 47.18 19.73
CA LYS A 393 -3.34 47.40 20.48
C LYS A 393 -3.85 48.81 20.30
#